data_AF-A0A3D4P8M5-F1
#
_entry.id   AF-A0A3D4P8M5-F1
#
_cell.length_a   1.000
_cell.length_b   1.000
_cell.length_c   1.000
_cell.angle_alpha   90.00
_cell.angle_beta   90.00
_cell.angle_gamma   90.00
#
_symmetry.space_group_name_H-M   'P 1'
#
loop_
_entity.id
_entity.type
_entity.pdbx_description
1 polymer ?
#
loop_
_entity_poly.entity_id
_entity_poly.type
_entity_poly.pdbx_seq_one_letter_code
_entity_poly.pdbx_strand_id
1 'polypeptide(L)' 'LTGACLRRINIQHRLVCQVLEKQKAVKIIRLWTHYE' A
#
# COMPACT_ATOMS: atom_id res chain seq x y z
N LEU A 1 13.00 -1.46 -1.16
CA LEU A 1 11.73 -2.22 -1.15
C LEU A 1 11.31 -2.46 -2.60
N THR A 2 11.78 -3.54 -3.21
CA THR A 2 11.43 -3.88 -4.59
C THR A 2 9.96 -4.37 -4.62
N GLY A 3 9.09 -3.65 -5.32
CA GLY A 3 7.66 -4.00 -5.43
C GLY A 3 6.72 -3.39 -4.36
N ALA A 4 7.20 -2.45 -3.54
CA ALA A 4 6.30 -1.65 -2.72
C ALA A 4 5.61 -0.60 -3.60
N CYS A 5 4.28 -0.62 -3.65
CA CYS A 5 3.46 0.33 -4.39
C CYS A 5 2.59 1.12 -3.43
N LEU A 6 2.49 2.43 -3.67
CA LEU A 6 1.60 3.33 -2.96
C LEU A 6 0.30 3.48 -3.77
N ARG A 7 -0.83 3.06 -3.20
CA ARG A 7 -2.15 3.23 -3.82
C ARG A 7 -2.93 4.30 -3.05
N ARG A 8 -3.42 5.34 -3.72
CA ARG A 8 -4.36 6.29 -3.10
C ARG A 8 -5.73 5.61 -2.96
N ILE A 9 -6.30 5.58 -1.75
CA ILE A 9 -7.65 5.03 -1.51
C ILE A 9 -8.68 6.15 -1.60
N ASN A 10 -8.42 7.29 -0.96
CA ASN A 10 -9.23 8.51 -1.06
C ASN A 10 -8.32 9.74 -0.93
N ILE A 11 -8.89 10.96 -0.88
CA ILE A 11 -8.09 12.19 -0.84
C ILE A 11 -7.16 12.26 0.38
N GLN A 12 -7.58 11.69 1.51
CA GLN A 12 -6.84 11.66 2.78
C GLN A 12 -6.01 10.40 2.96
N HIS A 13 -6.34 9.27 2.35
CA HIS A 13 -5.73 7.98 2.69
C HIS A 13 -4.86 7.41 1.56
N ARG A 14 -3.63 7.06 1.90
CA ARG A 14 -2.67 6.37 1.03
C ARG A 14 -2.32 5.01 1.64
N LEU A 15 -2.40 3.95 0.86
CA LEU A 15 -2.06 2.60 1.27
C LEU A 15 -0.68 2.23 0.74
N VAL A 16 0.20 1.71 1.60
CA VAL A 16 1.45 1.09 1.18
C VAL A 16 1.26 -0.42 1.19
N CYS A 17 1.43 -1.03 0.03
CA CYS A 17 1.36 -2.47 -0.13
C CYS A 17 2.59 -3.00 -0.84
N GLN A 18 2.81 -4.30 -0.73
CA GLN A 18 3.73 -5.05 -1.54
C GLN A 18 2.99 -6.13 -2.31
N VAL A 19 3.25 -6.23 -3.61
CA VAL A 19 2.73 -7.34 -4.43
C VAL A 19 3.67 -8.52 -4.31
N LEU A 20 3.13 -9.67 -3.89
CA LEU A 20 3.86 -10.94 -3.75
C LEU A 20 3.44 -11.87 -4.90
N GLU A 21 4.05 -11.68 -6.06
CA GLU A 21 3.73 -12.38 -7.32
C GLU A 21 3.68 -13.91 -7.15
N LYS A 22 4.69 -14.48 -6.49
CA LYS A 22 4.79 -15.93 -6.25
C LYS A 22 3.61 -16.49 -5.44
N GLN A 23 3.03 -15.69 -4.56
CA GLN A 23 1.93 -16.07 -3.69
C GLN A 23 0.57 -15.60 -4.24
N LYS A 24 0.56 -14.88 -5.39
CA LYS A 24 -0.59 -14.17 -5.93
C LYS A 24 -1.33 -13.36 -4.84
N ALA A 25 -0.56 -12.75 -3.93
CA ALA A 25 -1.07 -12.08 -2.75
C ALA A 25 -0.59 -10.63 -2.67
N VAL A 26 -1.36 -9.78 -1.99
CA VAL A 26 -1.00 -8.39 -1.71
C VAL A 26 -0.83 -8.23 -0.21
N LYS A 27 0.37 -7.87 0.23
CA LYS A 27 0.67 -7.61 1.63
C LYS A 27 0.45 -6.14 1.94
N ILE A 28 -0.49 -5.83 2.83
CA ILE A 28 -0.67 -4.49 3.37
C ILE A 28 0.43 -4.23 4.40
N ILE A 29 1.19 -3.14 4.21
CA ILE A 29 2.29 -2.77 5.11
C ILE A 29 1.83 -1.71 6.10
N ARG A 30 1.19 -0.64 5.60
CA ARG A 30 0.72 0.48 6.42
C ARG A 30 -0.32 1.31 5.67
N LEU A 31 -1.18 1.98 6.43
CA LEU A 31 -2.11 3.00 5.94
C LEU A 31 -1.63 4.38 6.39
N TRP A 32 -1.62 5.32 5.46
CA TRP A 32 -1.18 6.70 5.65
C TRP A 32 -2.39 7.59 5.57
N THR A 33 -2.80 8.13 6.70
CA THR A 33 -3.69 9.27 6.77
C THR A 33 -2.87 10.53 6.51
N HIS A 34 -3.24 11.27 5.49
CA HIS A 34 -2.84 12.66 5.35
C HIS A 34 -3.80 13.46 6.23
N TYR A 35 -3.19 14.27 7.11
CA TYR A 35 -3.79 15.13 8.14
C TYR A 35 -3.96 14.51 9.53
N GLU A 36 -3.19 15.08 10.47
CA GLU A 36 -3.71 15.60 11.75
C GLU A 36 -4.69 16.75 11.49
#